data_AF-A0A920T2S6-F1
#
_entry.id   AF-A0A920T2S6-F1
#
_cell.length_a   1.000
_cell.length_b   1.000
_cell.length_c   1.000
_cell.angle_alpha   90.00
_cell.angle_beta   90.00
_cell.angle_gamma   90.00
#
_symmetry.space_group_name_H-M   'P 1'
#
loop_
_entity.id
_entity.type
_entity.pdbx_description
1 polymer ?
#
loop_
_entity_poly.entity_id
_entity_poly.type
_entity_poly.pdbx_seq_one_letter_code
_entity_poly.pdbx_strand_id
1 'polypeptide(L)'
;MHLDDTILKVLKESEKIVGVFRHPSVHPGGVVIVPDEIRRYIPVFPSAKRVQIVEWEKDQVEDSGLLKIDLLGNRSLSVVRDTIRYKNP
;
A
#
# COMPACT_ATOMS: atom_id res chain seq x y z
N MET A 1 0.15 -7.31 41.12
CA MET A 1 0.60 -7.75 39.79
C MET A 1 2.03 -7.25 39.63
N HIS A 2 3.03 -8.09 39.89
CA HIS A 2 4.44 -7.70 39.80
C HIS A 2 4.82 -7.80 38.32
N LEU A 3 4.89 -6.66 37.63
CA LEU A 3 5.34 -6.64 36.23
C LEU A 3 6.87 -6.76 36.25
N ASP A 4 7.40 -7.73 35.50
CA ASP A 4 8.84 -7.97 35.34
C ASP A 4 9.54 -6.69 34.86
N ASP A 5 10.66 -6.31 35.49
CA ASP A 5 11.48 -5.15 35.13
C ASP A 5 11.91 -5.19 33.64
N THR A 6 12.04 -6.40 33.09
CA THR A 6 12.27 -6.65 31.67
C THR A 6 11.13 -6.10 30.81
N ILE A 7 9.88 -6.34 31.21
CA ILE A 7 8.70 -5.86 30.48
C ILE A 7 8.62 -4.33 30.53
N LEU A 8 8.89 -3.73 31.71
CA LEU A 8 8.93 -2.27 31.85
C LEU A 8 9.98 -1.64 30.94
N LYS A 9 11.16 -2.27 30.83
CA LYS A 9 12.22 -1.82 29.93
C LYS A 9 11.81 -1.94 28.46
N VAL A 10 11.22 -3.05 28.04
CA VAL A 10 10.73 -3.25 26.67
C VAL A 10 9.70 -2.20 26.29
N LEU A 11 8.72 -1.92 27.17
CA LEU A 11 7.71 -0.90 26.92
C LEU A 11 8.33 0.48 26.70
N LYS A 12 9.21 0.91 27.62
CA LYS A 12 9.89 2.20 27.54
C LYS A 12 10.72 2.38 26.27
N GLU A 13 11.40 1.32 25.82
CA GLU A 13 12.17 1.37 24.57
C GLU A 13 11.26 1.30 23.33
N SER A 14 10.15 0.56 23.41
CA SER A 14 9.19 0.46 22.30
C SER A 14 8.50 1.77 21.97
N GLU A 15 8.22 2.62 22.97
CA GLU A 15 7.62 3.95 22.76
C GLU A 15 8.48 4.83 21.86
N LYS A 16 9.81 4.70 21.92
CA LYS A 16 10.75 5.49 21.11
C LYS A 16 10.67 5.19 19.62
N ILE A 17 10.12 4.04 19.23
CA ILE A 17 10.03 3.59 17.84
C ILE A 17 8.59 3.62 17.30
N VAL A 18 7.61 4.07 18.09
CA VAL A 18 6.24 4.27 17.63
C VAL A 18 6.21 5.43 16.63
N GLY A 19 5.58 5.20 15.48
CA GLY A 19 5.45 6.20 14.41
C GLY A 19 6.71 6.41 13.56
N VAL A 20 7.82 5.71 13.86
CA VAL A 20 9.02 5.77 13.03
C VAL A 20 8.77 5.07 11.69
N PHE A 21 9.19 5.72 10.61
CA PHE A 21 9.17 5.15 9.27
C PHE A 21 10.00 3.86 9.22
N ARG A 22 9.42 2.77 8.69
CA ARG A 22 10.09 1.46 8.61
C ARG A 22 10.64 1.19 7.22
N HIS A 23 9.75 1.07 6.25
CA HIS A 23 10.09 0.82 4.86
C HIS A 23 8.99 1.38 3.96
N PRO A 24 9.33 1.79 2.72
CA PRO A 24 8.30 2.08 1.74
C PRO A 24 7.50 0.80 1.46
N SER A 25 6.18 0.92 1.39
CA SER A 25 5.27 -0.17 1.04
C SER A 25 4.39 0.25 -0.11
N VAL A 26 3.97 -0.72 -0.92
CA VAL A 26 3.09 -0.46 -2.06
C VAL A 26 1.65 -0.40 -1.56
N HIS A 27 0.92 0.68 -1.89
CA HIS A 27 -0.52 0.74 -1.65
C HIS A 27 -1.21 -0.33 -2.51
N PRO A 28 -1.87 -1.34 -1.90
CA PRO A 28 -2.48 -2.41 -2.66
C PRO A 28 -3.65 -1.86 -3.49
N GLY A 29 -3.49 -1.87 -4.82
CA GLY A 29 -4.54 -1.49 -5.76
C GLY A 29 -4.45 -0.06 -6.30
N GLY A 30 -3.63 0.82 -5.72
CA GLY A 30 -3.47 2.19 -6.22
C GLY A 30 -2.69 2.22 -7.54
N VAL A 31 -3.32 2.74 -8.59
CA VAL A 31 -2.71 2.92 -9.91
C VAL A 31 -2.78 4.38 -10.31
N VAL A 32 -1.64 4.96 -10.70
CA VAL A 32 -1.55 6.32 -11.24
C VAL A 32 -1.46 6.23 -12.76
N ILE A 33 -2.24 7.06 -13.46
CA ILE A 33 -2.27 7.11 -14.93
C ILE A 33 -1.78 8.47 -15.38
N VAL A 34 -0.78 8.47 -16.27
CA VAL A 34 -0.19 9.68 -16.87
C VAL A 34 -0.13 9.54 -18.39
N PRO A 35 -0.05 10.65 -19.17
CA PRO A 35 -0.02 10.61 -20.63
C PRO A 35 1.23 9.95 -21.24
N ASP A 36 2.37 10.00 -20.54
CA ASP A 36 3.65 9.46 -21.01
C ASP A 36 4.50 8.90 -19.83
N GLU A 37 5.82 9.12 -19.81
CA GLU A 37 6.69 8.51 -18.80
C GLU A 37 6.43 9.06 -17.38
N ILE A 38 6.06 8.19 -16.43
CA ILE A 38 5.74 8.56 -15.04
C ILE A 38 6.81 9.40 -14.33
N ARG A 39 8.09 9.17 -14.65
CA ARG A 39 9.23 9.93 -14.08
C ARG A 39 9.22 11.42 -14.40
N ARG A 40 8.44 11.85 -15.40
CA ARG A 40 8.25 13.26 -15.76
C ARG A 40 7.33 14.01 -14.80
N TYR A 41 6.49 13.28 -14.05
CA TYR A 41 5.49 13.85 -13.15
C TYR A 41 5.83 13.59 -11.68
N ILE A 42 6.38 12.42 -11.36
CA ILE A 42 6.56 11.98 -9.97
C ILE A 42 7.77 11.03 -9.85
N PRO A 43 8.55 11.12 -8.75
CA PRO A 43 9.63 10.16 -8.51
C PRO A 43 9.08 8.74 -8.30
N VAL A 44 9.79 7.77 -8.87
CA VAL A 44 9.45 6.35 -8.78
C VAL A 44 10.69 5.47 -8.57
N PHE A 45 10.50 4.39 -7.82
CA PHE A 45 11.51 3.36 -7.60
C PHE A 45 11.04 1.99 -8.12
N PRO A 46 11.95 1.10 -8.56
CA PRO A 46 11.57 -0.25 -8.94
C PRO A 46 11.30 -1.10 -7.69
N SER A 47 10.17 -1.79 -7.68
CA SER A 47 9.91 -2.86 -6.72
C SER A 47 10.76 -4.11 -7.01
N ALA A 48 10.80 -5.06 -6.07
CA ALA A 48 11.44 -6.37 -6.27
C ALA A 48 10.92 -7.13 -7.51
N LYS A 49 9.67 -6.87 -7.93
CA LYS A 49 9.06 -7.46 -9.14
C LYS A 49 9.24 -6.59 -10.39
N ARG A 50 10.13 -5.57 -10.35
CA ARG A 50 10.41 -4.61 -11.43
C ARG A 50 9.21 -3.75 -11.87
N VAL A 51 8.18 -3.65 -11.04
CA VAL A 51 7.08 -2.68 -11.22
C VAL A 51 7.53 -1.33 -10.67
N GLN A 52 7.22 -0.24 -11.38
CA GLN A 52 7.49 1.13 -10.91
C GLN A 52 6.52 1.49 -9.78
N ILE A 53 7.05 1.92 -8.65
CA ILE A 53 6.28 2.35 -7.47
C ILE A 53 6.52 3.84 -7.26
N VAL A 54 5.44 4.58 -7.05
CA VAL A 54 5.48 5.99 -6.70
C VAL A 54 6.09 6.18 -5.31
N GLU A 55 7.02 7.12 -5.18
CA GLU A 55 7.68 7.42 -3.89
C GLU A 55 6.83 8.28 -2.96
N TRP A 56 5.84 8.99 -3.50
CA TRP A 56 4.93 9.84 -2.73
C TRP A 56 3.84 9.02 -2.04
N GLU A 57 3.42 9.51 -0.88
CA GLU A 57 2.27 8.98 -0.15
C GLU A 57 0.97 9.26 -0.90
N LYS A 58 -0.08 8.49 -0.58
CA LYS A 58 -1.41 8.58 -1.21
C LYS A 58 -1.91 10.02 -1.35
N ASP A 59 -1.87 10.79 -0.27
CA ASP A 59 -2.47 12.12 -0.23
C ASP A 59 -1.66 13.11 -1.07
N GLN A 60 -0.33 12.94 -1.13
CA GLN A 60 0.53 13.75 -2.00
C GLN A 60 0.26 13.49 -3.49
N VAL A 61 -0.07 12.24 -3.86
CA VAL A 61 -0.48 11.90 -5.23
C VAL A 61 -1.83 12.53 -5.55
N GLU A 62 -2.77 12.51 -4.62
CA GLU A 62 -4.10 13.11 -4.81
C GLU A 62 -4.01 14.64 -4.94
N ASP A 63 -3.19 15.29 -4.13
CA ASP A 63 -2.95 16.74 -4.17
C ASP A 63 -2.21 17.20 -5.44
N SER A 64 -1.47 16.29 -6.10
CA SER A 64 -0.73 16.60 -7.33
C SER A 64 -1.62 16.83 -8.56
N GLY A 65 -2.92 16.49 -8.46
CA GLY A 65 -3.86 16.57 -9.58
C GLY A 65 -3.70 15.42 -10.59
N LEU A 66 -2.88 14.42 -10.29
CA LEU A 66 -2.73 13.22 -11.13
C LEU A 66 -3.94 12.29 -11.01
N LEU A 67 -4.29 11.63 -12.12
CA LEU A 67 -5.36 10.63 -12.13
C LEU A 67 -4.91 9.38 -11.37
N LYS A 68 -5.65 9.04 -10.32
CA LYS A 68 -5.43 7.87 -9.48
C LYS A 68 -6.70 7.01 -9.43
N ILE A 69 -6.53 5.70 -9.59
CA ILE A 69 -7.60 4.71 -9.54
C ILE A 69 -7.23 3.63 -8.52
N ASP A 70 -8.19 3.26 -7.67
CA ASP A 70 -8.02 2.15 -6.72
C ASP A 70 -8.66 0.87 -7.27
N LEU A 71 -7.82 -0.11 -7.61
CA LEU A 71 -8.20 -1.47 -8.00
C LEU A 71 -8.30 -2.37 -6.78
N LEU A 72 -9.52 -2.59 -6.31
CA LEU A 72 -9.77 -3.39 -5.11
C LEU A 72 -10.04 -4.86 -5.46
N GLY A 73 -9.20 -5.76 -4.93
CA GLY A 73 -9.42 -7.20 -5.01
C GLY A 73 -10.52 -7.68 -4.07
N ASN A 74 -11.78 -7.60 -4.50
CA ASN A 74 -12.92 -8.04 -3.70
C ASN A 74 -13.17 -9.56 -3.87
N ARG A 75 -12.91 -10.35 -2.82
CA ARG A 75 -13.10 -11.81 -2.84
C ARG A 75 -14.56 -12.21 -3.12
N SER A 76 -15.54 -11.46 -2.62
CA SER A 76 -16.96 -11.78 -2.83
C SER A 76 -17.34 -11.64 -4.31
N LEU A 77 -16.80 -10.66 -5.02
CA LEU A 77 -17.01 -10.52 -6.47
C LEU A 77 -16.41 -11.70 -7.24
N SER A 78 -15.26 -12.23 -6.80
CA SER A 78 -14.69 -13.45 -7.38
C SER A 78 -15.61 -14.67 -7.20
N VAL A 79 -16.20 -14.83 -6.00
CA VAL A 79 -17.16 -15.93 -5.73
C VAL A 79 -18.39 -15.83 -6.63
N VAL A 80 -18.95 -14.61 -6.79
CA VAL A 80 -20.09 -14.38 -7.69
C VAL A 80 -19.73 -14.75 -9.13
N ARG A 81 -18.58 -14.29 -9.64
CA ARG A 81 -18.09 -14.63 -10.97
C ARG A 81 -18.00 -16.14 -11.18
N ASP A 82 -17.40 -16.85 -10.23
CA ASP A 82 -17.15 -18.29 -10.35
C ASP A 82 -18.47 -19.09 -10.30
N THR A 83 -19.44 -18.63 -9.51
CA THR A 83 -20.78 -19.23 -9.45
C THR A 83 -21.53 -19.05 -10.78
N ILE A 84 -21.48 -17.86 -11.39
CA ILE A 84 -22.11 -17.61 -12.70
C ILE A 84 -21.47 -18.49 -13.78
N ARG A 85 -20.14 -18.61 -13.80
CA ARG A 85 -19.41 -19.47 -14.75
C ARG A 85 -19.74 -20.96 -14.58
N TYR A 86 -19.90 -21.41 -13.34
CA TYR A 86 -20.27 -22.80 -13.07
C TYR A 86 -21.69 -23.12 -13.60
N LYS A 87 -22.62 -22.17 -13.50
CA LYS A 87 -24.01 -22.36 -13.98
C LYS A 87 -24.14 -22.20 -15.51
N ASN A 88 -23.33 -21.36 -16.13
CA ASN A 88 -23.33 -21.06 -17.57
C ASN A 88 -22.00 -21.51 -18.21
N PRO A 89 -21.82 -22.82 -18.50
CA PRO A 89 -20.60 -23.33 -19.11
C PRO A 89 -20.37 -22.80 -20.53
#